data_AF-A0A6D1ABT2-F1
#
_entry.id   AF-A0A6D1ABT2-F1
#
_cell.length_a   1.000
_cell.length_b   1.000
_cell.length_c   1.000
_cell.angle_alpha   90.00
_cell.angle_beta   90.00
_cell.angle_gamma   90.00
#
_symmetry.space_group_name_H-M   'P 1'
#
loop_
_entity.id
_entity.type
_entity.pdbx_description
1 polymer ?
#
loop_
_entity_poly.entity_id
_entity_poly.type
_entity_poly.pdbx_seq_one_letter_code
_entity_poly.pdbx_strand_id
1 'polypeptide(L)'
;NSVRKYAFFIDTNVLPGIIEFARNNKLMLVIFDQNGESIYTQHAIEKFFIKFFASSKFHIISTFKKLDVMNHINITKIALVVKNKFKAHKILAKFNSLFDQYCNSHLASANYVIEVTSAKTNKGLAVSL
;
A
#
# COMPACT_ATOMS: atom_id res chain seq x y z
N ASN A 1 -11.63 14.77 17.54
CA ASN A 1 -10.48 13.94 17.96
C ASN A 1 -10.78 12.44 18.17
N SER A 2 -11.85 11.85 17.60
CA SER A 2 -12.23 10.45 17.93
C SER A 2 -11.88 9.37 16.88
N VAL A 3 -11.25 9.69 15.76
CA VAL A 3 -10.98 8.68 14.69
C VAL A 3 -9.72 7.84 14.99
N ARG A 4 -8.80 8.32 15.84
CA ARG A 4 -7.56 7.60 16.17
C ARG A 4 -7.76 6.40 17.10
N LYS A 5 -8.93 6.24 17.72
CA LYS A 5 -9.18 5.19 18.72
C LYS A 5 -9.35 3.78 18.13
N TYR A 6 -9.49 3.66 16.81
CA TYR A 6 -9.71 2.40 16.09
C TYR A 6 -8.79 2.22 14.87
N ALA A 7 -7.65 2.92 14.81
CA ALA A 7 -6.71 2.72 13.72
C ALA A 7 -6.04 1.35 13.87
N PHE A 8 -6.41 0.40 13.00
CA PHE A 8 -5.73 -0.88 12.92
C PHE A 8 -4.52 -0.76 12.00
N PHE A 9 -3.34 -0.95 12.56
CA PHE A 9 -2.09 -0.88 11.81
C PHE A 9 -1.77 -2.23 11.16
N ILE A 10 -1.13 -2.17 9.99
CA ILE A 10 -0.54 -3.34 9.34
C ILE A 10 0.65 -3.79 10.17
N ASP A 11 0.77 -5.10 10.37
CA ASP A 11 1.94 -5.70 11.01
C ASP A 11 3.20 -5.45 10.16
N THR A 12 4.19 -4.77 10.74
CA THR A 12 5.44 -4.40 10.06
C THR A 12 6.26 -5.61 9.63
N ASN A 13 6.07 -6.78 10.25
CA ASN A 13 6.75 -8.02 9.87
C ASN A 13 6.35 -8.51 8.47
N VAL A 14 5.16 -8.14 8.01
CA VAL A 14 4.62 -8.55 6.69
C VAL A 14 5.14 -7.62 5.58
N LEU A 15 5.61 -6.41 5.94
CA LEU A 15 5.96 -5.36 4.99
C LEU A 15 7.08 -5.74 4.02
N PRO A 16 8.17 -6.40 4.42
CA PRO A 16 9.20 -6.85 3.48
C PRO A 16 8.64 -7.74 2.37
N GLY A 17 7.74 -8.68 2.71
CA GLY A 17 7.09 -9.56 1.74
C GLY A 17 6.18 -8.81 0.76
N ILE A 18 5.42 -7.82 1.25
CA ILE A 18 4.58 -6.96 0.39
C ILE A 18 5.43 -6.12 -0.56
N ILE A 19 6.54 -5.56 -0.07
CA ILE A 19 7.48 -4.77 -0.87
C ILE A 19 8.10 -5.64 -1.96
N GLU A 20 8.57 -6.84 -1.61
CA GLU A 20 9.13 -7.78 -2.58
C GLU A 20 8.08 -8.19 -3.63
N PHE A 21 6.85 -8.47 -3.19
CA PHE A 21 5.75 -8.74 -4.11
C PHE A 21 5.52 -7.57 -5.08
N ALA A 22 5.50 -6.33 -4.58
CA ALA A 22 5.33 -5.15 -5.42
C ALA A 22 6.46 -5.02 -6.44
N ARG A 23 7.72 -5.24 -6.03
CA ARG A 23 8.89 -5.24 -6.91
C ARG A 23 8.81 -6.31 -8.00
N ASN A 24 8.54 -7.56 -7.61
CA ASN A 24 8.50 -8.69 -8.54
C ASN A 24 7.37 -8.58 -9.56
N ASN A 25 6.25 -7.96 -9.18
CA ASN A 25 5.12 -7.72 -10.09
C ASN A 25 5.17 -6.33 -10.77
N LYS A 26 6.27 -5.57 -10.61
CA LYS A 26 6.49 -4.23 -11.19
C LYS A 26 5.36 -3.23 -10.87
N LEU A 27 4.84 -3.32 -9.66
CA LEU A 27 3.79 -2.44 -9.15
C LEU A 27 4.41 -1.20 -8.52
N MET A 28 3.71 -0.08 -8.57
CA MET A 28 4.02 1.07 -7.74
C MET A 28 3.39 0.86 -6.36
N LEU A 29 4.13 1.23 -5.32
CA LEU A 29 3.73 1.05 -3.93
C LEU A 29 3.47 2.41 -3.31
N VAL A 30 2.34 2.55 -2.63
CA VAL A 30 2.05 3.72 -1.78
C VAL A 30 1.84 3.24 -0.36
N ILE A 31 2.58 3.81 0.58
CA ILE A 31 2.44 3.53 2.02
C ILE A 31 1.74 4.74 2.65
N PHE A 32 0.67 4.47 3.39
CA PHE A 32 -0.08 5.45 4.17
C PHE A 32 0.24 5.22 5.64
N ASP A 33 1.02 6.12 6.22
CA ASP A 33 1.44 6.06 7.60
C ASP A 33 1.12 7.38 8.33
N GLN A 34 1.60 7.53 9.56
CA GLN A 34 1.33 8.74 10.34
C GLN A 34 2.01 10.01 9.80
N ASN A 35 3.05 9.88 8.99
CA ASN A 35 3.81 10.99 8.39
C ASN A 35 3.17 11.43 7.07
N GLY A 36 2.30 10.60 6.47
CA GLY A 36 1.51 10.91 5.29
C GLY A 36 1.62 9.80 4.24
N GLU A 37 1.50 10.21 2.98
CA GLU A 37 1.54 9.29 1.84
C GLU A 37 2.95 9.24 1.23
N SER A 38 3.51 8.05 1.14
CA SER A 38 4.84 7.81 0.57
C SER A 38 4.75 6.90 -0.65
N ILE A 39 5.22 7.37 -1.79
CA ILE A 39 5.15 6.66 -3.07
C ILE A 39 6.52 6.15 -3.51
N TYR A 40 6.54 4.87 -3.89
CA TYR A 40 7.72 4.14 -4.31
C TYR A 40 7.49 3.54 -5.70
N THR A 41 8.38 3.93 -6.61
CA THR A 41 8.31 3.61 -8.05
C THR A 41 9.41 2.63 -8.45
N GLN A 42 9.20 1.91 -9.55
CA GLN A 42 10.20 0.97 -10.07
C GLN A 42 11.37 1.73 -10.70
N HIS A 43 11.05 2.80 -11.45
CA HIS A 43 12.02 3.52 -12.25
C HIS A 43 12.07 5.02 -11.91
N ALA A 44 13.26 5.61 -12.02
CA ALA A 44 13.47 7.03 -11.75
C ALA A 44 12.62 7.95 -12.64
N ILE A 45 12.30 7.52 -13.86
CA ILE A 45 11.44 8.27 -14.78
C ILE A 45 10.01 8.40 -14.26
N GLU A 46 9.45 7.35 -13.64
CA GLU A 46 8.12 7.39 -13.04
C GLU A 46 8.10 8.38 -11.86
N LYS A 47 9.14 8.31 -11.01
CA LYS A 47 9.36 9.28 -9.94
C LYS A 47 9.40 10.72 -10.47
N PHE A 48 10.11 10.97 -11.57
CA PHE A 48 10.22 12.31 -12.15
C PHE A 48 8.85 12.87 -12.51
N PHE A 49 8.04 12.11 -13.24
CA PHE A 49 6.68 12.53 -13.61
C PHE A 49 5.79 12.77 -12.38
N ILE A 50 5.80 11.86 -11.40
CA ILE A 50 4.97 12.02 -10.19
C ILE A 50 5.40 13.26 -9.40
N LYS A 51 6.71 13.50 -9.27
CA LYS A 51 7.21 14.69 -8.58
C LYS A 51 6.80 15.98 -9.31
N PHE A 52 6.78 15.96 -10.65
CA PHE A 52 6.36 17.10 -11.44
C PHE A 52 4.86 17.40 -11.26
N PHE A 53 3.99 16.38 -11.30
CA PHE A 53 2.53 16.59 -11.28
C PHE A 53 1.88 16.55 -9.90
N ALA A 54 2.53 15.97 -8.88
CA ALA A 54 1.88 15.66 -7.61
C ALA A 54 2.79 15.79 -6.37
N SER A 55 3.90 16.54 -6.45
CA SER A 55 4.87 16.65 -5.34
C SER A 55 4.28 17.14 -4.02
N SER A 56 3.31 18.07 -4.06
CA SER A 56 2.71 18.63 -2.85
C SER A 56 1.82 17.65 -2.06
N LYS A 57 1.44 16.51 -2.66
CA LYS A 57 0.53 15.53 -2.05
C LYS A 57 1.24 14.44 -1.26
N PHE A 58 2.52 14.20 -1.54
CA PHE A 58 3.25 13.05 -1.01
C PHE A 58 4.38 13.50 -0.08
N HIS A 59 4.47 12.86 1.08
CA HIS A 59 5.58 13.04 2.03
C HIS A 59 6.90 12.57 1.41
N ILE A 60 6.90 11.39 0.78
CA ILE A 60 8.08 10.82 0.10
C ILE A 60 7.69 10.44 -1.32
N ILE A 61 8.54 10.80 -2.29
CA ILE A 61 8.48 10.29 -3.66
C ILE A 61 9.85 9.71 -4.01
N SER A 62 9.94 8.39 -4.07
CA SER A 62 11.21 7.69 -4.26
C SER A 62 11.10 6.46 -5.15
N THR A 63 12.23 5.76 -5.32
CA THR A 63 12.28 4.45 -5.97
C THR A 63 12.43 3.35 -4.94
N PHE A 64 12.07 2.11 -5.29
CA PHE A 64 12.27 0.95 -4.40
C PHE A 64 13.71 0.77 -3.92
N LYS A 65 14.71 1.22 -4.69
CA LYS A 65 16.13 1.16 -4.29
C LYS A 65 16.45 2.00 -3.06
N LYS A 66 15.65 3.03 -2.78
CA LYS A 66 15.81 3.96 -1.66
C LYS A 66 14.71 3.81 -0.62
N LEU A 67 13.92 2.73 -0.69
CA LEU A 67 12.90 2.44 0.31
C LEU A 67 13.59 1.92 1.55
N ASP A 68 13.35 2.59 2.68
CA ASP A 68 13.72 2.12 4.01
C ASP A 68 12.44 1.95 4.83
N VAL A 69 12.18 0.70 5.21
CA VAL A 69 10.99 0.29 5.96
C VAL A 69 10.93 0.95 7.34
N MET A 70 12.09 1.21 7.94
CA MET A 70 12.17 1.75 9.29
C MET A 70 11.66 3.20 9.38
N ASN A 71 11.55 3.89 8.25
CA ASN A 71 10.97 5.24 8.18
C ASN A 71 9.44 5.26 8.23
N HIS A 72 8.79 4.09 8.16
CA HIS A 72 7.33 3.96 8.15
C HIS A 72 6.84 3.36 9.46
N ILE A 73 6.11 4.15 10.25
CA ILE A 73 5.52 3.73 11.53
C ILE A 73 4.02 3.98 11.54
N ASN A 74 3.27 3.12 12.23
CA ASN A 74 1.81 3.18 12.28
C ASN A 74 1.17 3.17 10.87
N ILE A 75 1.61 2.23 10.03
CA ILE A 75 1.09 2.04 8.68
C ILE A 75 -0.38 1.63 8.76
N THR A 76 -1.26 2.46 8.22
CA THR A 76 -2.71 2.22 8.21
C THR A 76 -3.15 1.48 6.97
N LYS A 77 -2.48 1.75 5.84
CA LYS A 77 -2.84 1.22 4.53
C LYS A 77 -1.63 1.14 3.62
N ILE A 78 -1.66 0.18 2.71
CA ILE A 78 -0.78 0.09 1.55
C ILE A 78 -1.64 0.05 0.29
N ALA A 79 -1.25 0.78 -0.75
CA ALA A 79 -1.86 0.67 -2.07
C ALA A 79 -0.83 0.16 -3.08
N LEU A 80 -1.20 -0.88 -3.81
CA LEU A 80 -0.43 -1.40 -4.94
C LEU A 80 -1.11 -0.96 -6.24
N VAL A 81 -0.44 -0.09 -6.99
CA VAL A 81 -1.00 0.46 -8.23
C VAL A 81 -0.68 -0.47 -9.39
N VAL A 82 -1.74 -0.97 -10.02
CA VAL A 82 -1.70 -1.87 -11.17
C VAL A 82 -1.83 -1.05 -12.45
N LYS A 83 -0.87 -1.16 -13.37
CA LYS A 83 -0.88 -0.40 -14.63
C LYS A 83 -2.01 -0.80 -15.59
N ASN A 84 -2.50 -2.04 -15.48
CA ASN A 84 -3.54 -2.60 -16.33
C ASN A 84 -4.64 -3.26 -15.49
N LYS A 85 -5.81 -2.61 -15.43
CA LYS A 85 -6.98 -3.08 -14.67
C LYS A 85 -7.44 -4.51 -15.01
N PHE A 86 -7.22 -4.96 -16.24
CA PHE A 86 -7.59 -6.33 -16.66
C PHE A 86 -6.73 -7.39 -15.99
N LYS A 87 -5.52 -7.04 -15.53
CA LYS A 87 -4.63 -7.94 -14.78
C LYS A 87 -4.84 -7.85 -13.26
N ALA A 88 -5.61 -6.88 -12.78
CA ALA A 88 -5.73 -6.58 -11.36
C ALA A 88 -6.28 -7.74 -10.55
N HIS A 89 -7.33 -8.41 -11.05
CA HIS A 89 -7.91 -9.59 -10.39
C HIS A 89 -6.90 -10.74 -10.25
N LYS A 90 -6.09 -11.00 -11.29
CA LYS A 90 -5.04 -12.03 -11.25
C LYS A 90 -3.95 -11.68 -10.24
N ILE A 91 -3.55 -10.41 -10.18
CA ILE A 91 -2.53 -9.94 -9.24
C ILE A 91 -3.08 -9.99 -7.80
N LEU A 92 -4.33 -9.59 -7.58
CA LEU A 92 -5.01 -9.70 -6.29
C LEU A 92 -5.10 -11.15 -5.83
N ALA A 93 -5.51 -12.08 -6.70
CA ALA A 93 -5.57 -13.49 -6.35
C ALA A 93 -4.19 -14.03 -5.93
N LYS A 94 -3.12 -13.65 -6.66
CA LYS A 94 -1.74 -13.99 -6.28
C LYS A 94 -1.34 -13.36 -4.93
N PHE A 95 -1.74 -12.12 -4.68
CA PHE A 95 -1.49 -11.45 -3.41
C PHE A 95 -2.18 -12.19 -2.26
N ASN A 96 -3.48 -12.48 -2.39
CA ASN A 96 -4.26 -13.18 -1.38
C ASN A 96 -3.69 -14.56 -1.07
N SER A 97 -3.24 -15.31 -2.08
CA SER A 97 -2.62 -16.63 -1.86
C SER A 97 -1.36 -16.60 -0.96
N LEU A 98 -0.74 -15.43 -0.81
CA LEU A 98 0.47 -15.25 0.01
C LEU A 98 0.18 -14.54 1.34
N PHE A 99 -0.81 -13.63 1.36
CA PHE A 99 -0.95 -12.66 2.45
C PHE A 99 -2.31 -12.59 3.14
N ASP A 100 -3.32 -13.35 2.69
CA ASP A 100 -4.67 -13.41 3.28
C ASP A 100 -4.66 -13.51 4.82
N GLN A 101 -3.86 -14.43 5.36
CA GLN A 101 -3.79 -14.67 6.79
C GLN A 101 -3.22 -13.50 7.61
N TYR A 102 -2.52 -12.56 6.94
CA TYR A 102 -1.80 -11.46 7.58
C TYR A 102 -2.50 -10.10 7.38
N CYS A 103 -3.19 -9.91 6.26
CA CYS A 103 -3.82 -8.65 5.92
C CYS A 103 -5.07 -8.82 5.05
N ASN A 104 -5.94 -7.82 5.12
CA ASN A 104 -7.08 -7.74 4.22
C ASN A 104 -6.65 -7.08 2.91
N SER A 105 -7.16 -7.51 1.77
CA SER A 105 -6.97 -6.78 0.52
C SER A 105 -8.15 -6.85 -0.44
N HIS A 106 -8.34 -5.79 -1.24
CA HIS A 106 -9.43 -5.69 -2.21
C HIS A 106 -9.06 -4.74 -3.36
N LEU A 107 -9.82 -4.81 -4.47
CA LEU A 107 -9.67 -3.86 -5.57
C LEU A 107 -10.38 -2.54 -5.28
N ALA A 108 -9.71 -1.43 -5.60
CA ALA A 108 -10.20 -0.07 -5.48
C ALA A 108 -9.87 0.73 -6.75
N SER A 109 -10.35 1.98 -6.82
CA SER A 109 -10.05 2.94 -7.89
C SER A 109 -10.26 2.35 -9.30
N ALA A 110 -11.47 1.86 -9.58
CA ALA A 110 -11.82 1.22 -10.84
C ALA A 110 -10.86 0.08 -11.26
N ASN A 111 -10.42 -0.71 -10.28
CA ASN A 111 -9.49 -1.84 -10.41
C ASN A 111 -8.05 -1.47 -10.80
N TYR A 112 -7.63 -0.22 -10.59
CA TYR A 112 -6.23 0.18 -10.75
C TYR A 112 -5.42 0.08 -9.45
N VAL A 113 -6.07 -0.15 -8.31
CA VAL A 113 -5.41 -0.23 -7.01
C VAL A 113 -5.82 -1.51 -6.31
N ILE A 114 -4.85 -2.24 -5.76
CA ILE A 114 -5.09 -3.21 -4.70
C ILE A 114 -4.83 -2.50 -3.38
N GLU A 115 -5.88 -2.30 -2.60
CA GLU A 115 -5.80 -1.70 -1.27
C GLU A 115 -5.59 -2.81 -0.23
N VAL A 116 -4.58 -2.64 0.62
CA VAL A 116 -4.18 -3.57 1.68
C VAL A 116 -4.30 -2.86 3.02
N THR A 117 -4.99 -3.49 3.97
CA THR A 117 -5.17 -2.97 5.33
C THR A 117 -4.94 -4.07 6.37
N SER A 118 -4.86 -3.70 7.64
CA SER A 118 -4.71 -4.66 8.74
C SER A 118 -5.81 -5.73 8.71
N ALA A 119 -5.46 -6.99 9.01
CA ALA A 119 -6.44 -8.08 9.17
C ALA A 119 -7.55 -7.73 10.18
N LYS A 120 -7.23 -6.87 11.16
CA LYS A 120 -8.13 -6.45 12.24
C LYS A 120 -9.16 -5.39 11.82
N THR A 121 -8.98 -4.72 10.69
CA THR A 121 -9.87 -3.64 10.22
C THR A 121 -11.32 -4.10 10.04
N ASN A 122 -11.53 -5.29 9.48
CA ASN A 122 -12.88 -5.85 9.29
C ASN A 122 -13.59 -6.17 10.61
N LYS A 123 -12.84 -6.50 11.67
CA LYS A 123 -13.40 -6.74 13.02
C LYS A 123 -13.83 -5.44 13.68
N GLY A 124 -13.11 -4.34 13.48
CA GLY A 124 -13.50 -3.02 14.00
C GLY A 124 -14.78 -2.47 13.41
N LEU A 125 -14.99 -2.65 12.10
CA LEU A 125 -16.25 -2.28 11.42
C LEU A 125 -17.43 -3.11 11.95
N ALA A 126 -17.23 -4.41 12.22
CA ALA A 126 -18.27 -5.28 12.77
C ALA A 126 -18.62 -5.00 14.24
N VAL A 127 -17.70 -4.44 15.04
CA VAL A 127 -17.95 -4.07 16.45
C VAL A 127 -18.55 -2.66 16.59
N SER A 128 -18.49 -1.84 15.52
CA SER A 128 -19.02 -0.47 15.50
C SER A 128 -20.44 -0.36 14.92
N LEU A 129 -21.06 -1.48 14.54
CA LEU A 129 -22.45 -1.64 14.12
C LEU A 129 -23.26 -2.25 15.27
#